data_AF-A0A4P5QFX7-F1
#
_entry.id   AF-A0A4P5QFX7-F1
#
_cell.length_a   1.000
_cell.length_b   1.000
_cell.length_c   1.000
_cell.angle_alpha   90.00
_cell.angle_beta   90.00
_cell.angle_gamma   90.00
#
_symmetry.space_group_name_H-M   'P 1'
#
loop_
_entity.id
_entity.type
_entity.pdbx_description
1 polymer ?
#
loop_
_entity_poly.entity_id
_entity_poly.type
_entity_poly.pdbx_seq_one_letter_code
_entity_poly.pdbx_strand_id
1 'polypeptide(L)' 'MASKKFIVVRGIEHPGSGHWLDAGTAIELTERQAKILQLNGHIKPADEADTAQASHTKKRK' A
#
# COMPACT_ATOMS: atom_id res chain seq x y z
N MET A 1 -18.89 -1.31 -3.87
CA MET A 1 -17.79 -0.41 -4.28
C MET A 1 -16.55 -1.27 -4.46
N ALA A 2 -15.84 -1.15 -5.58
CA ALA A 2 -14.66 -1.96 -5.85
C ALA A 2 -13.47 -1.46 -5.01
N SER A 3 -13.06 -2.24 -4.01
CA SER A 3 -11.83 -2.01 -3.26
C SER A 3 -10.66 -2.53 -4.09
N LYS A 4 -9.60 -1.73 -4.24
CA LYS A 4 -8.35 -2.18 -4.89
C LYS A 4 -7.26 -2.31 -3.82
N LYS A 5 -6.36 -3.27 -4.01
CA LYS A 5 -5.19 -3.48 -3.15
C LYS A 5 -4.05 -2.56 -3.57
N PHE A 6 -3.43 -1.93 -2.58
CA PHE A 6 -2.30 -1.03 -2.75
C PHE A 6 -1.22 -1.35 -1.73
N ILE A 7 0.03 -1.12 -2.08
CA ILE A 7 1.17 -1.18 -1.16
C ILE A 7 1.54 0.23 -0.75
N VAL A 8 1.65 0.45 0.56
CA VAL A 8 2.18 1.68 1.13
C VAL A 8 3.67 1.78 0.79
N VAL A 9 4.08 2.85 0.11
CA VAL A 9 5.50 3.08 -0.24
C VAL A 9 6.20 3.90 0.83
N ARG A 10 5.46 4.82 1.45
CA ARG A 10 5.92 5.68 2.54
C ARG A 10 4.88 5.63 3.62
N GLY A 11 5.28 5.48 4.88
CA GLY A 11 4.32 5.31 5.96
C GLY A 11 3.30 6.45 6.01
N ILE A 12 2.03 6.08 6.19
CA ILE A 12 0.88 6.98 6.15
C ILE A 12 -0.12 6.64 7.22
N GLU A 13 -0.93 7.62 7.59
CA GLU A 13 -2.14 7.38 8.37
C GLU A 13 -3.26 6.84 7.47
N HIS A 14 -3.90 5.74 7.88
CA HIS A 14 -4.98 5.12 7.14
C HIS A 14 -6.23 6.03 7.17
N PRO A 15 -6.75 6.49 6.02
CA PRO A 15 -7.80 7.51 5.97
C PRO A 15 -9.16 7.05 6.53
N GLY A 16 -9.36 5.75 6.71
CA GLY A 16 -10.59 5.21 7.31
C GLY A 16 -10.44 4.72 8.75
N SER A 17 -9.21 4.58 9.25
CA SER A 17 -8.95 3.95 10.55
C SER A 17 -8.18 4.86 11.51
N GLY A 18 -7.45 5.86 11.00
CA GLY A 18 -6.55 6.69 11.82
C GLY A 18 -5.29 5.96 12.30
N HIS A 19 -5.10 4.70 11.92
CA HIS A 19 -3.90 3.94 12.26
C HIS A 19 -2.76 4.27 11.30
N TRP A 20 -1.58 4.46 11.85
CA TRP A 20 -0.37 4.58 11.05
C TRP A 20 0.00 3.23 10.42
N LEU A 21 0.38 3.26 9.15
CA LEU A 21 0.75 2.12 8.35
C LEU A 21 2.19 2.30 7.90
N ASP A 22 2.99 1.26 8.08
CA ASP A 22 4.37 1.24 7.62
C ASP A 22 4.45 1.02 6.10
N ALA A 23 5.56 1.48 5.52
CA ALA A 23 5.92 1.15 4.15
C ALA A 23 6.04 -0.37 3.97
N GLY A 24 5.56 -0.87 2.84
CA GLY A 24 5.44 -2.30 2.52
C GLY A 24 4.12 -2.94 2.95
N THR A 25 3.27 -2.22 3.69
CA THR A 25 1.97 -2.73 4.13
C THR A 25 0.98 -2.76 2.97
N ALA A 26 0.31 -3.89 2.79
CA ALA A 26 -0.79 -4.02 1.84
C ALA A 26 -2.09 -3.50 2.46
N ILE A 27 -2.73 -2.56 1.79
CA ILE A 27 -4.01 -1.97 2.20
C ILE A 27 -5.03 -2.01 1.09
N GLU A 28 -6.29 -2.17 1.48
CA GLU A 28 -7.43 -2.12 0.57
C GLU A 28 -8.09 -0.75 0.68
N LEU A 29 -8.08 -0.01 -0.42
CA LEU A 29 -8.65 1.32 -0.48
C LEU A 29 -9.66 1.41 -1.63
N THR A 30 -10.64 2.28 -1.44
CA THR A 30 -11.52 2.70 -2.53
C THR A 30 -10.73 3.53 -3.55
N GLU A 31 -11.12 3.51 -4.83
CA GLU A 31 -10.43 4.29 -5.87
C GLU A 31 -10.28 5.78 -5.52
N ARG A 32 -11.29 6.36 -4.85
CA ARG A 32 -11.25 7.77 -4.44
C ARG A 32 -10.17 8.04 -3.40
N GLN A 33 -10.07 7.21 -2.37
CA GLN A 33 -9.05 7.34 -1.31
C GLN A 33 -7.66 7.03 -1.86
N ALA A 34 -7.55 5.98 -2.67
CA ALA A 34 -6.30 5.57 -3.27
C ALA A 34 -5.73 6.65 -4.21
N LYS A 35 -6.57 7.29 -5.04
CA LYS A 35 -6.14 8.33 -5.96
C LYS A 35 -5.45 9.49 -5.25
N ILE A 36 -5.96 9.92 -4.08
CA ILE A 36 -5.35 11.00 -3.30
C ILE A 36 -3.97 10.58 -2.80
N LEU A 37 -3.87 9.40 -2.20
CA LEU A 37 -2.60 8.90 -1.66
C LEU A 37 -1.58 8.58 -2.77
N GLN A 38 -2.04 8.11 -3.92
CA GLN A 38 -1.20 7.84 -5.09
C GLN A 38 -0.66 9.13 -5.71
N LEU A 39 -1.49 10.18 -5.82
CA LEU A 39 -1.04 11.50 -6.29
C LEU A 39 0.02 12.12 -5.37
N ASN A 40 -0.07 11.85 -4.07
CA ASN A 40 0.94 12.27 -3.09
C ASN A 40 2.16 11.33 -3.03
N GLY A 41 2.18 10.23 -3.80
CA GLY A 41 3.29 9.27 -3.85
C GLY A 41 3.41 8.37 -2.62
N HIS A 42 2.34 8.24 -1.82
CA HIS A 42 2.35 7.44 -0.60
C HIS A 42 2.06 5.96 -0.83
N ILE A 43 1.32 5.61 -1.88
CA ILE A 43 0.91 4.24 -2.18
C ILE A 43 1.11 3.92 -3.66
N LYS A 44 1.23 2.63 -3.97
CA LYS A 44 1.29 2.08 -5.34
C LYS A 44 0.31 0.91 -5.51
N PRO A 45 -0.21 0.67 -6.72
CA PRO A 45 -1.07 -0.50 -6.97
C PRO A 45 -0.34 -1.79 -6.61
N ALA A 46 -0.98 -2.68 -5.86
CA ALA A 46 -0.37 -3.93 -5.44
C ALA A 46 -0.16 -4.90 -6.61
N ASP A 47 -0.91 -4.74 -7.70
CA ASP A 47 -0.74 -5.49 -8.95
C ASP A 47 0.64 -5.26 -9.58
N GLU A 48 1.19 -4.05 -9.39
CA GLU A 48 2.55 -3.68 -9.83
C GLU A 48 3.62 -4.02 -8.76
N ALA A 49 3.17 -4.45 -7.57
CA ALA A 49 4.04 -4.81 -6.45
C ALA A 49 4.24 -6.32 -6.29
N ASP A 50 3.43 -7.18 -6.92
CA ASP A 50 3.69 -8.63 -7.00
C ASP A 50 5.03 -8.92 -7.71
N THR A 51 5.44 -8.03 -8.63
CA THR A 51 6.77 -8.05 -9.25
C THR A 51 7.88 -7.42 -8.40
N ALA A 52 7.57 -6.69 -7.32
CA ALA A 52 8.57 -6.02 -6.47
C ALA A 52 8.71 -6.60 -5.05
N GLN A 53 7.70 -7.30 -4.53
CA GLN A 53 7.68 -7.81 -3.15
C GLN A 53 8.01 -9.32 -3.05
N ALA A 54 8.30 -9.99 -4.17
CA ALA A 54 8.92 -11.32 -4.16
C ALA A 54 10.40 -11.32 -3.66
N SER A 55 10.98 -10.15 -3.35
CA SER A 55 12.42 -10.00 -3.04
C SER A 55 12.77 -9.91 -1.55
N HIS A 56 11.82 -9.81 -0.62
CA HIS A 56 12.14 -9.56 0.80
C HIS A 56 11.59 -10.59 1.80
N THR A 57 11.39 -11.84 1.37
CA THR A 57 11.16 -12.95 2.31
C THR A 57 12.19 -14.05 2.11
N LYS A 58 12.86 -14.43 3.21
CA LYS A 58 13.87 -15.51 3.41
C LYS A 58 15.31 -15.03 3.20
N LYS A 59 16.23 -15.08 4.18
CA LYS A 59 16.45 -16.05 5.26
C LYS A 59 17.23 -15.35 6.40
N ARG A 60 16.73 -15.45 7.64
CA ARG A 60 17.61 -15.53 8.82
C ARG A 60 18.19 -16.95 8.83
N LYS A 61 19.51 -17.08 8.87
CA LYS A 61 20.24 -18.27 9.32
C LYS A 61 21.33 -17.80 10.27
#